data_AF-A0A849Q2Y4-F1
#
_entry.id   AF-A0A849Q2Y4-F1
#
_cell.length_a   1.000
_cell.length_b   1.000
_cell.length_c   1.000
_cell.angle_alpha   90.00
_cell.angle_beta   90.00
_cell.angle_gamma   90.00
#
_symmetry.space_group_name_H-M   'P 1'
#
loop_
_entity.id
_entity.type
_entity.pdbx_description
1 polymer ?
#
loop_
_entity_poly.entity_id
_entity_poly.type
_entity_poly.pdbx_seq_one_letter_code
_entity_poly.pdbx_strand_id
1 'polypeptide(L)'
;MAERLFYDLSIHSVPDGKNTVQELVSMAKHLGFAGIGLSNHSTAEGLLKSDGIEGFDIFRTVEIVASNPSKLHGLVGKYRNNVDVLAVHGGDEGINRAALENSNVDVLLHPSTPKG
;
A
#
# COMPACT_ATOMS: atom_id res chain seq x y z
N MET A 1 12.93 12.11 25.31
CA MET A 1 11.98 11.07 24.84
C MET A 1 12.04 11.05 23.33
N ALA A 2 12.10 9.89 22.69
CA ALA A 2 12.01 9.84 21.22
C ALA A 2 10.63 10.35 20.79
N GLU A 3 10.59 11.21 19.78
CA GLU A 3 9.35 11.65 19.17
C GLU A 3 8.63 10.44 18.55
N ARG A 4 7.32 10.31 18.80
CA ARG A 4 6.52 9.24 18.21
C ARG A 4 6.06 9.71 16.84
N LEU A 5 6.54 9.03 15.80
CA LEU A 5 6.11 9.27 14.43
C LEU A 5 4.95 8.31 14.09
N PHE A 6 3.93 8.84 13.45
CA PHE A 6 2.76 8.09 13.01
C PHE A 6 2.70 8.04 11.48
N TYR A 7 2.34 6.87 10.95
CA TYR A 7 2.24 6.62 9.51
C TYR A 7 0.93 5.90 9.20
N ASP A 8 0.34 6.20 8.04
CA ASP A 8 -0.77 5.45 7.46
C ASP A 8 -0.37 4.98 6.06
N LEU A 9 -0.33 3.66 5.85
CA LEU A 9 0.23 3.03 4.64
C LEU A 9 -0.84 2.58 3.64
N SER A 10 -2.12 2.78 3.96
CA SER A 10 -3.26 2.27 3.21
C SER A 10 -4.13 3.40 2.68
N ILE A 11 -3.50 4.39 2.05
CA ILE A 11 -4.19 5.57 1.50
C ILE A 11 -4.26 5.47 -0.02
N HIS A 12 -5.47 5.63 -0.56
CA HIS A 12 -5.72 5.68 -1.99
C HIS A 12 -5.93 7.13 -2.44
N SER A 13 -5.14 7.59 -3.41
CA SER A 13 -5.39 8.85 -4.10
C SER A 13 -6.27 8.61 -5.31
N VAL A 14 -6.76 9.68 -5.94
CA VAL A 14 -7.35 9.55 -7.30
C VAL A 14 -6.39 8.77 -8.22
N PRO A 15 -6.90 7.86 -9.09
CA PRO A 15 -8.32 7.60 -9.36
C PRO A 15 -9.01 6.61 -8.39
N ASP A 16 -8.26 5.84 -7.59
CA ASP A 16 -8.84 4.79 -6.73
C ASP A 16 -9.49 5.36 -5.46
N GLY A 17 -9.02 6.52 -5.02
CA GLY A 17 -9.62 7.34 -3.97
C GLY A 17 -10.32 8.59 -4.52
N LYS A 18 -10.72 9.48 -3.61
CA LYS A 18 -11.47 10.72 -3.94
C LYS A 18 -10.61 11.99 -3.93
N ASN A 19 -9.43 11.92 -3.32
CA ASN A 19 -8.60 13.09 -3.04
C ASN A 19 -7.28 13.03 -3.80
N THR A 20 -6.74 14.21 -4.10
CA THR A 20 -5.39 14.35 -4.63
C THR A 20 -4.35 14.04 -3.57
N VAL A 21 -3.12 13.75 -3.98
CA VAL A 21 -2.01 13.50 -3.05
C VAL A 21 -1.75 14.72 -2.16
N GLN A 22 -1.87 15.92 -2.70
CA GLN A 22 -1.66 17.17 -1.97
C GLN A 22 -2.71 17.36 -0.86
N GLU A 23 -3.98 17.05 -1.15
CA GLU A 23 -5.06 17.10 -0.15
C GLU A 23 -4.83 16.06 0.97
N LEU A 24 -4.44 14.85 0.59
CA LEU A 24 -4.14 13.77 1.54
C LEU A 24 -2.96 14.12 2.45
N VAL A 25 -1.87 14.65 1.90
CA VAL A 25 -0.70 15.08 2.69
C VAL A 25 -1.07 16.23 3.62
N SER A 26 -1.82 17.23 3.13
CA SER A 26 -2.28 18.35 3.95
C SER A 26 -3.10 17.87 5.14
N MET A 27 -4.04 16.95 4.90
CA MET A 27 -4.86 16.34 5.95
C MET A 27 -4.02 15.50 6.92
N ALA A 28 -3.11 14.68 6.42
CA ALA A 28 -2.25 13.85 7.25
C ALA A 28 -1.34 14.69 8.16
N LYS A 29 -0.76 15.77 7.64
CA LYS A 29 -0.02 16.76 8.44
C LYS A 29 -0.90 17.40 9.51
N HIS A 30 -2.12 17.80 9.15
CA HIS A 30 -3.08 18.39 10.10
C HIS A 30 -3.42 17.42 11.26
N LEU A 31 -3.49 16.12 10.97
CA LEU A 31 -3.75 15.06 11.96
C LEU A 31 -2.50 14.62 12.75
N GLY A 32 -1.32 15.15 12.42
CA GLY A 32 -0.07 14.83 13.13
C GLY A 32 0.66 13.58 12.64
N PHE A 33 0.38 13.11 11.43
CA PHE A 33 1.17 12.05 10.79
C PHE A 33 2.52 12.60 10.29
N ALA A 34 3.54 11.76 10.35
CA ALA A 34 4.87 12.03 9.81
C ALA A 34 5.01 11.61 8.33
N GLY A 35 4.14 10.71 7.86
CA GLY A 35 4.13 10.29 6.47
C GLY A 35 2.96 9.38 6.13
N ILE A 36 2.82 9.10 4.83
CA ILE A 36 1.78 8.20 4.30
C ILE A 36 2.32 7.25 3.23
N GLY A 37 1.66 6.12 3.05
CA GLY A 37 1.84 5.21 1.92
C GLY A 37 0.70 5.36 0.92
N LEU A 38 1.04 5.58 -0.35
CA LEU A 38 0.06 5.72 -1.43
C LEU A 38 -0.12 4.38 -2.15
N SER A 39 -1.27 3.73 -1.90
CA SER A 39 -1.60 2.37 -2.35
C SER A 39 -2.55 2.36 -3.54
N ASN A 40 -2.21 3.04 -4.64
CA ASN A 40 -3.06 2.94 -5.83
C ASN A 40 -3.01 1.50 -6.39
N HIS A 41 -4.16 1.01 -6.84
CA HIS A 41 -4.28 -0.29 -7.46
C HIS A 41 -3.40 -0.34 -8.71
N SER A 42 -2.77 -1.51 -8.86
CA SER A 42 -1.71 -1.92 -9.78
C SER A 42 -1.81 -1.56 -11.28
N THR A 43 -2.79 -0.77 -11.71
CA THR A 43 -3.06 -0.34 -13.09
C THR A 43 -2.57 1.06 -13.44
N ALA A 44 -2.27 1.94 -12.49
CA ALA A 44 -1.88 3.31 -12.82
C ALA A 44 -0.36 3.45 -12.97
N GLU A 45 0.09 3.59 -14.22
CA GLU A 45 1.37 4.17 -14.56
C GLU A 45 1.56 5.49 -13.80
N GLY A 46 2.51 5.50 -12.87
CA GLY A 46 2.79 6.67 -12.05
C GLY A 46 3.09 6.31 -10.61
N LEU A 47 4.14 5.50 -10.40
CA LEU A 47 4.84 5.59 -9.11
C LEU A 47 5.29 7.03 -9.02
N LEU A 48 4.62 7.81 -8.18
CA LEU A 48 5.00 9.19 -7.97
C LEU A 48 6.48 9.16 -7.59
N LYS A 49 7.27 9.93 -8.35
CA LYS A 49 8.51 10.46 -7.82
C LYS A 49 8.04 11.45 -6.76
N SER A 50 7.84 10.96 -5.54
CA SER A 50 7.79 11.83 -4.39
C SER A 50 9.21 12.34 -4.24
N ASP A 51 9.52 13.41 -4.97
CA ASP A 51 10.47 14.38 -4.46
C ASP A 51 9.82 14.83 -3.15
N GLY A 52 10.25 14.22 -2.05
CA GLY A 52 9.52 14.22 -0.77
C GLY A 52 9.05 15.63 -0.44
N ILE A 53 7.80 15.75 0.03
CA ILE A 53 7.36 17.03 0.57
C ILE A 53 8.22 17.27 1.80
N GLU A 54 8.91 18.41 1.86
CA GLU A 54 9.86 18.69 2.93
C GLU A 54 9.21 18.44 4.31
N GLY A 55 9.89 17.62 5.12
CA GLY A 55 9.43 17.19 6.45
C GLY A 55 8.25 16.21 6.44
N PHE A 56 7.98 15.49 5.36
CA PHE A 56 6.89 14.49 5.30
C PHE A 56 7.22 13.33 4.36
N ASP A 57 7.18 12.12 4.90
CA ASP A 57 7.55 10.93 4.13
C ASP A 57 6.39 10.45 3.26
N ILE A 58 6.71 10.07 2.03
CA ILE A 58 5.76 9.44 1.11
C ILE A 58 6.36 8.12 0.66
N PHE A 59 5.67 7.03 0.96
CA PHE A 59 6.04 5.68 0.57
C PHE A 59 5.23 5.21 -0.64
N ARG A 60 5.88 4.50 -1.55
CA ARG A 60 5.24 3.78 -2.64
C ARG A 60 4.67 2.49 -2.09
N THR A 61 3.35 2.39 -2.03
CA THR A 61 2.70 1.18 -1.55
C THR A 61 1.82 0.57 -2.64
N VAL A 62 1.56 -0.73 -2.55
CA VAL A 62 0.64 -1.41 -3.46
C VAL A 62 -0.18 -2.41 -2.68
N GLU A 63 -1.48 -2.44 -2.96
CA GLU A 63 -2.35 -3.52 -2.53
C GLU A 63 -2.61 -4.47 -3.71
N ILE A 64 -2.08 -5.68 -3.61
CA ILE A 64 -2.28 -6.73 -4.61
C ILE A 64 -3.59 -7.45 -4.35
N VAL A 65 -4.51 -7.35 -5.30
CA VAL A 65 -5.72 -8.18 -5.37
C VAL A 65 -5.50 -9.28 -6.41
N ALA A 66 -5.44 -10.53 -5.97
CA ALA A 66 -5.19 -11.69 -6.83
C ALA A 66 -6.34 -12.69 -6.78
N SER A 67 -6.68 -13.29 -7.92
CA SER A 67 -7.77 -14.29 -8.00
C SER A 67 -7.35 -15.69 -7.53
N ASN A 68 -6.05 -15.99 -7.51
CA ASN A 68 -5.50 -17.27 -7.05
C ASN A 68 -4.01 -17.13 -6.66
N PRO A 69 -3.42 -18.12 -5.95
CA PRO A 69 -2.02 -18.08 -5.51
C PRO A 69 -0.99 -17.91 -6.64
N SER A 70 -1.18 -18.58 -7.79
CA SER A 70 -0.25 -18.46 -8.91
C SER A 70 -0.18 -17.04 -9.45
N LYS A 71 -1.33 -16.37 -9.59
CA LYS A 71 -1.40 -14.97 -9.99
C LYS A 71 -0.80 -14.05 -8.94
N LEU A 72 -1.00 -14.35 -7.65
CA LEU A 72 -0.38 -13.61 -6.55
C LEU A 72 1.15 -13.62 -6.67
N HIS A 73 1.77 -14.79 -6.80
CA HIS A 73 3.24 -14.87 -6.94
C HIS A 73 3.77 -14.08 -8.14
N GLY A 74 3.07 -14.13 -9.28
CA GLY A 74 3.43 -13.33 -10.45
C GLY A 74 3.36 -11.82 -10.20
N LEU A 75 2.30 -11.35 -9.54
CA LEU A 75 2.15 -9.93 -9.20
C LEU A 75 3.17 -9.48 -8.14
N VAL A 76 3.44 -10.30 -7.12
CA VAL A 76 4.47 -10.00 -6.11
C VAL A 76 5.83 -9.82 -6.78
N GLY A 77 6.23 -10.76 -7.65
CA GLY A 77 7.49 -10.65 -8.39
C GLY A 77 7.56 -9.42 -9.30
N LYS A 78 6.42 -9.03 -9.90
CA LYS A 78 6.32 -7.84 -10.76
C LYS A 78 6.53 -6.53 -9.97
N TYR A 79 5.94 -6.40 -8.78
CA TYR A 79 5.89 -5.12 -8.07
C TYR A 79 6.94 -4.98 -6.98
N ARG A 80 7.46 -6.05 -6.37
CA ARG A 80 8.26 -5.96 -5.14
C ARG A 80 9.45 -5.02 -5.23
N ASN A 81 10.15 -5.02 -6.35
CA ASN A 81 11.36 -4.18 -6.54
C ASN A 81 11.05 -2.71 -6.89
N ASN A 82 9.76 -2.36 -7.04
CA ASN A 82 9.31 -1.04 -7.44
C ASN A 82 8.55 -0.29 -6.33
N VAL A 83 8.30 -0.94 -5.19
CA VAL A 83 7.51 -0.41 -4.07
C VAL A 83 8.27 -0.54 -2.76
N ASP A 84 7.99 0.38 -1.84
CA ASP A 84 8.55 0.38 -0.50
C ASP A 84 7.78 -0.60 0.41
N VAL A 85 6.46 -0.69 0.24
CA VAL A 85 5.58 -1.62 0.96
C VAL A 85 4.64 -2.35 0.00
N LEU A 86 4.62 -3.67 0.10
CA LEU A 86 3.74 -4.56 -0.66
C LEU A 86 2.73 -5.22 0.27
N ALA A 87 1.47 -4.86 0.10
CA ALA A 87 0.35 -5.46 0.79
C ALA A 87 -0.44 -6.41 -0.13
N VAL A 88 -1.07 -7.43 0.46
CA VAL A 88 -1.96 -8.36 -0.24
C VAL A 88 -3.35 -8.28 0.35
N HIS A 89 -4.36 -8.12 -0.52
CA HIS A 89 -5.75 -8.24 -0.13
C HIS A 89 -6.11 -9.71 0.08
N GLY A 90 -6.38 -10.07 1.33
CA GLY A 90 -6.71 -11.41 1.79
C GLY A 90 -8.19 -11.77 1.61
N GLY A 91 -8.68 -12.62 2.52
CA GLY A 91 -10.09 -13.02 2.58
C GLY A 91 -10.41 -14.37 1.94
N ASP A 92 -9.51 -14.85 1.09
CA ASP A 92 -9.50 -16.23 0.59
C ASP A 92 -8.37 -17.00 1.29
N GLU A 93 -8.65 -18.19 1.81
CA GLU A 93 -7.67 -18.98 2.57
C GLU A 93 -6.42 -19.32 1.75
N GLY A 94 -6.61 -19.62 0.46
CA GLY A 94 -5.50 -19.89 -0.46
C GLY A 94 -4.63 -18.67 -0.70
N ILE A 95 -5.24 -17.50 -0.88
CA ILE A 95 -4.53 -16.21 -0.98
C ILE A 95 -3.81 -15.87 0.33
N ASN A 96 -4.49 -15.98 1.48
CA ASN A 96 -3.91 -15.71 2.79
C ASN A 96 -2.65 -16.56 3.01
N ARG A 97 -2.75 -17.88 2.77
CA ARG A 97 -1.62 -18.80 2.93
C ARG A 97 -0.47 -18.45 1.99
N ALA A 98 -0.76 -18.20 0.71
CA ALA A 98 0.26 -17.84 -0.27
C ALA A 98 0.95 -16.50 0.02
N ALA A 99 0.23 -15.54 0.62
CA ALA A 99 0.80 -14.29 1.10
C ALA A 99 1.73 -14.51 2.30
N LEU A 100 1.29 -15.27 3.31
CA LEU A 100 2.06 -15.54 4.53
C LEU A 100 3.32 -16.38 4.29
N GLU A 101 3.31 -17.26 3.29
CA GLU A 101 4.46 -18.09 2.93
C GLU A 101 5.50 -17.36 2.06
N ASN A 102 5.16 -16.19 1.52
CA ASN A 102 6.05 -15.43 0.63
C ASN A 102 6.73 -14.27 1.36
N SER A 103 8.04 -14.38 1.60
CA SER A 103 8.83 -13.35 2.29
C SER A 103 8.93 -12.01 1.56
N ASN A 104 8.46 -11.91 0.32
CA ASN A 104 8.35 -10.65 -0.42
C ASN A 104 7.01 -9.92 -0.17
N VAL A 105 6.14 -10.44 0.68
CA VAL A 105 4.91 -9.77 1.11
C VAL A 105 5.14 -9.13 2.48
N ASP A 106 4.91 -7.82 2.59
CA ASP A 106 5.16 -7.08 3.81
C ASP A 106 3.92 -7.09 4.74
N VAL A 107 2.70 -7.00 4.16
CA VAL A 107 1.43 -6.93 4.92
C VAL A 107 0.33 -7.78 4.29
N LEU A 108 -0.40 -8.54 5.11
CA LEU A 108 -1.68 -9.16 4.72
C LEU A 108 -2.84 -8.30 5.22
N LEU A 109 -3.67 -7.80 4.31
CA LEU A 109 -4.85 -6.99 4.60
C LEU A 109 -6.11 -7.86 4.54
N HIS A 110 -7.15 -7.48 5.29
CA HIS A 110 -8.49 -8.09 5.23
C HIS A 110 -8.53 -9.63 5.29
N PRO A 111 -7.79 -10.32 6.18
CA PRO A 111 -7.67 -11.78 6.15
C PRO A 111 -9.00 -12.52 6.38
N SER A 112 -9.98 -11.86 7.00
CA SER A 112 -11.28 -12.43 7.36
C SER A 112 -12.47 -11.84 6.59
N THR A 113 -12.23 -10.91 5.67
CA THR A 113 -13.30 -10.30 4.87
C THR A 113 -13.34 -11.00 3.53
N PRO A 114 -14.40 -11.76 3.18
CA PRO A 114 -14.54 -12.35 1.87
C PRO A 114 -14.41 -11.28 0.79
N LYS A 115 -13.83 -11.62 -0.37
CA LYS A 115 -13.80 -10.72 -1.52
C LYS A 115 -15.23 -10.24 -1.81
N GLY A 116 -15.44 -8.93 -1.75
CA GLY A 116 -16.65 -8.27 -2.22
C GLY A 116 -16.82 -8.40 -3.73
#